data_AF-A0A8B2HPE7-F1
#
_entry.id   AF-A0A8B2HPE7-F1
#
_cell.length_a   1.000
_cell.length_b   1.000
_cell.length_c   1.000
_cell.angle_alpha   90.00
_cell.angle_beta   90.00
_cell.angle_gamma   90.00
#
_symmetry.space_group_name_H-M   'P 1'
#
loop_
_entity.id
_entity.type
_entity.pdbx_description
1 polymer ?
#
loop_
_entity_poly.entity_id
_entity_poly.type
_entity_poly.pdbx_seq_one_letter_code
_entity_poly.pdbx_strand_id
1 'polypeptide(L)'
;MDFHPKDLPVAKTFDLKDEKDALEAVEEMVNMGFNNRKEGFRVLMPKEAKIAKRMGYTITTGVTSGLRDKNEIRDIKYWTYHHDQEHYAIVLISNKTLTELGF
;
A
#
# COMPACT_ATOMS: atom_id res chain seq x y z
N MET A 1 1.96 -5.06 -22.95
CA MET A 1 1.21 -5.64 -21.82
C MET A 1 0.46 -4.50 -21.17
N ASP A 2 -0.85 -4.64 -20.97
CA ASP A 2 -1.61 -3.70 -20.15
C ASP A 2 -1.34 -4.05 -18.69
N PHE A 3 -0.45 -3.30 -18.04
CA PHE A 3 -0.18 -3.46 -16.61
C PHE A 3 -1.39 -2.96 -15.81
N HIS A 4 -1.98 -3.82 -14.99
CA HIS A 4 -2.97 -3.41 -14.01
C HIS A 4 -2.45 -3.64 -12.58
N PRO A 5 -2.49 -2.64 -11.67
CA PRO A 5 -1.93 -2.76 -10.32
C PRO A 5 -2.56 -3.89 -9.46
N LYS A 6 -3.75 -4.37 -9.83
CA LYS A 6 -4.42 -5.52 -9.20
C LYS A 6 -3.65 -6.84 -9.40
N ASP A 7 -2.84 -6.92 -10.44
CA ASP A 7 -2.08 -8.12 -10.81
C ASP A 7 -0.74 -8.24 -10.05
N LEU A 8 -0.34 -7.18 -9.33
CA LEU A 8 0.84 -7.24 -8.49
C LEU A 8 0.64 -8.27 -7.35
N PRO A 9 1.65 -9.10 -7.06
CA PRO A 9 1.61 -10.05 -5.96
C PRO A 9 1.59 -9.28 -4.62
N VAL A 10 0.74 -9.72 -3.69
CA VAL A 10 0.54 -9.07 -2.40
C VAL A 10 0.66 -10.07 -1.26
N ALA A 11 1.49 -9.74 -0.27
CA ALA A 11 1.70 -10.57 0.91
C ALA A 11 0.51 -10.47 1.88
N LYS A 12 -0.09 -9.28 1.96
CA LYS A 12 -1.24 -9.00 2.83
C LYS A 12 -2.15 -7.94 2.20
N THR A 13 -3.44 -8.10 2.47
CA THR A 13 -4.46 -7.08 2.19
C THR A 13 -5.02 -6.56 3.51
N PHE A 14 -5.03 -5.24 3.67
CA PHE A 14 -5.58 -4.52 4.81
C PHE A 14 -6.94 -3.95 4.40
N ASP A 15 -8.00 -4.32 5.10
CA ASP A 15 -9.35 -3.82 4.84
C ASP A 15 -9.70 -2.77 5.89
N LEU A 16 -9.67 -1.49 5.50
CA LEU A 16 -9.76 -0.36 6.41
C LEU A 16 -11.19 0.15 6.50
N LYS A 17 -11.68 0.37 7.73
CA LYS A 17 -13.00 0.96 7.96
C LYS A 17 -12.89 2.45 8.26
N ASP A 18 -11.81 2.85 8.93
CA ASP A 18 -11.60 4.21 9.39
C ASP A 18 -10.12 4.62 9.45
N GLU A 19 -9.88 5.82 9.97
CA GLU A 19 -8.54 6.40 10.10
C GLU A 19 -7.67 5.68 11.15
N LYS A 20 -8.26 5.04 12.16
CA LYS A 20 -7.51 4.26 13.16
C LYS A 20 -6.95 2.99 12.51
N ASP A 21 -7.77 2.29 11.73
CA ASP A 21 -7.34 1.13 10.97
C ASP A 21 -6.19 1.49 10.02
N ALA A 22 -6.26 2.68 9.40
CA ALA A 22 -5.19 3.16 8.51
C ALA A 22 -3.85 3.32 9.24
N LEU A 23 -3.86 3.84 10.48
CA LEU A 23 -2.65 4.00 11.29
C LEU A 23 -2.07 2.65 11.71
N GLU A 24 -2.92 1.71 12.12
CA GLU A 24 -2.50 0.34 12.47
C GLU A 24 -1.91 -0.39 11.26
N ALA A 25 -2.52 -0.24 10.07
CA ALA A 25 -2.00 -0.80 8.84
C ALA A 25 -0.64 -0.21 8.46
N VAL A 26 -0.43 1.10 8.65
CA VAL A 26 0.89 1.74 8.44
C VAL A 26 1.93 1.12 9.37
N GLU A 27 1.64 1.02 10.65
CA GLU A 27 2.57 0.46 11.64
C GLU A 27 2.95 -0.97 11.27
N GLU A 28 1.96 -1.80 10.90
CA GLU A 28 2.21 -3.17 10.49
C GLU A 28 3.03 -3.25 9.20
N MET A 29 2.71 -2.47 8.16
CA MET A 29 3.47 -2.44 6.90
C MET A 29 4.94 -2.03 7.13
N VAL A 30 5.17 -1.03 7.99
CA VAL A 30 6.52 -0.57 8.36
C VAL A 30 7.25 -1.60 9.23
N ASN A 31 6.53 -2.36 10.05
CA ASN A 31 7.08 -3.48 10.82
C ASN A 31 7.46 -4.67 9.96
N MET A 32 6.61 -5.03 9.00
CA MET A 32 6.87 -6.11 8.06
C MET A 32 7.97 -5.76 7.05
N GLY A 33 8.12 -4.47 6.74
CA GLY A 33 9.09 -3.96 5.77
C GLY A 33 8.77 -4.37 4.33
N PHE A 34 9.41 -3.68 3.40
CA PHE A 34 9.28 -3.93 1.95
C PHE A 34 10.55 -4.56 1.35
N ASN A 35 11.64 -4.60 2.12
CA ASN A 35 12.93 -5.11 1.67
C ASN A 35 12.94 -6.66 1.65
N ASN A 36 13.65 -7.26 0.71
CA ASN A 36 13.76 -8.71 0.51
C ASN A 36 12.41 -9.45 0.36
N ARG A 37 11.33 -8.75 0.00
CA ARG A 37 10.03 -9.34 -0.33
C ARG A 37 9.81 -9.35 -1.83
N LYS A 38 9.15 -10.41 -2.33
CA LYS A 38 8.70 -10.51 -3.73
C LYS A 38 7.29 -9.97 -3.93
N GLU A 39 6.64 -9.52 -2.86
CA GLU A 39 5.24 -9.10 -2.83
C GLU A 39 5.12 -7.71 -2.21
N GLY A 40 4.06 -7.00 -2.58
CA GLY A 40 3.65 -5.75 -1.97
C GLY A 40 2.58 -5.91 -0.88
N PHE A 41 1.98 -4.79 -0.49
CA PHE A 41 0.81 -4.73 0.37
C PHE A 41 -0.35 -4.07 -0.36
N ARG A 42 -1.56 -4.54 -0.09
CA ARG A 42 -2.79 -3.92 -0.59
C ARG A 42 -3.57 -3.34 0.56
N VAL A 43 -4.16 -2.19 0.32
CA VAL A 43 -5.09 -1.54 1.24
C VAL A 43 -6.41 -1.38 0.51
N LEU A 44 -7.51 -1.84 1.09
CA LEU A 44 -8.87 -1.59 0.67
C LEU A 44 -9.45 -0.48 1.54
N MET A 45 -10.16 0.44 0.90
CA MET A 45 -10.76 1.60 1.53
C MET A 45 -12.20 1.75 1.04
N PRO A 46 -13.19 1.98 1.91
CA PRO A 46 -14.56 2.23 1.49
C PRO A 46 -14.62 3.38 0.49
N LYS A 47 -15.52 3.31 -0.49
CA LYS A 47 -15.76 4.36 -1.49
C LYS A 47 -16.48 5.59 -0.96
N GLU A 48 -16.26 5.93 0.29
CA GLU A 48 -16.64 7.23 0.83
C GLU A 48 -15.51 8.23 0.55
N ALA A 49 -15.73 9.15 -0.39
CA ALA A 49 -14.67 9.98 -0.98
C ALA A 49 -13.79 10.71 0.06
N LYS A 50 -14.39 11.27 1.11
CA LYS A 50 -13.66 12.03 2.15
C LYS A 50 -12.82 11.12 3.04
N ILE A 51 -13.38 9.98 3.46
CA ILE A 51 -12.68 9.00 4.31
C ILE A 51 -11.58 8.30 3.50
N ALA A 52 -11.88 7.84 2.28
CA ALA A 52 -10.91 7.22 1.37
C ALA A 52 -9.71 8.12 1.10
N LYS A 53 -9.93 9.41 0.82
CA LYS A 53 -8.85 10.36 0.58
C LYS A 53 -7.96 10.54 1.81
N ARG A 54 -8.57 10.60 3.00
CA ARG A 54 -7.81 10.74 4.25
C ARG A 54 -6.99 9.48 4.54
N MET A 55 -7.61 8.30 4.46
CA MET A 55 -6.92 7.03 4.66
C MET A 55 -5.79 6.85 3.64
N GLY A 56 -6.01 7.16 2.36
CA GLY A 56 -4.97 7.08 1.34
C GLY A 56 -3.77 8.00 1.60
N TYR A 57 -4.02 9.21 2.09
CA TYR A 57 -2.96 10.11 2.55
C TYR A 57 -2.23 9.54 3.77
N THR A 58 -2.94 9.03 4.78
CA THR A 58 -2.36 8.39 5.97
C THR A 58 -1.47 7.21 5.59
N ILE A 59 -1.93 6.32 4.70
CA ILE A 59 -1.15 5.17 4.22
C ILE A 59 0.15 5.63 3.53
N THR A 60 0.03 6.49 2.52
CA THR A 60 1.18 6.86 1.68
C THR A 60 2.24 7.65 2.46
N THR A 61 1.81 8.61 3.28
CA THR A 61 2.73 9.42 4.10
C THR A 61 3.25 8.65 5.30
N GLY A 62 2.39 7.88 5.97
CA GLY A 62 2.74 7.08 7.14
C GLY A 62 3.76 6.00 6.82
N VAL A 63 3.57 5.26 5.72
CA VAL A 63 4.56 4.25 5.28
C VAL A 63 5.91 4.92 4.95
N THR A 64 5.88 6.03 4.22
CA THR A 64 7.12 6.76 3.85
C THR A 64 7.86 7.28 5.09
N SER A 65 7.13 7.84 6.07
CA SER A 65 7.70 8.33 7.32
C SER A 65 8.23 7.19 8.19
N GLY A 66 7.44 6.13 8.40
CA GLY A 66 7.85 5.02 9.25
C GLY A 66 9.06 4.26 8.70
N LEU A 67 9.17 4.09 7.38
CA LEU A 67 10.36 3.51 6.77
C LEU A 67 11.59 4.41 6.93
N ARG A 68 11.42 5.73 6.88
CA ARG A 68 12.49 6.69 7.17
C ARG A 68 12.99 6.54 8.61
N ASP A 69 12.07 6.47 9.57
CA ASP A 69 12.42 6.38 10.99
C ASP A 69 13.14 5.07 11.33
N LYS A 70 12.85 4.00 10.58
CA LYS A 70 13.57 2.72 10.67
C LYS A 70 14.86 2.64 9.85
N ASN A 71 15.22 3.69 9.13
CA ASN A 71 16.36 3.70 8.21
C ASN A 71 16.26 2.58 7.13
N GLU A 72 15.03 2.29 6.68
CA GLU A 72 14.70 1.29 5.67
C GLU A 72 14.59 1.90 4.26
N ILE A 73 14.50 1.04 3.24
CA ILE A 73 14.33 1.46 1.84
C ILE A 73 13.01 2.23 1.69
N ARG A 74 13.10 3.45 1.17
CA ARG A 74 11.94 4.35 0.93
C ARG A 74 11.47 4.36 -0.52
N ASP A 75 12.15 3.64 -1.41
CA ASP A 75 11.79 3.55 -2.82
C ASP A 75 10.60 2.61 -3.02
N ILE A 76 9.43 3.09 -2.59
CA ILE A 76 8.15 2.40 -2.64
C ILE A 76 7.31 3.04 -3.73
N LYS A 77 6.84 2.21 -4.67
CA LYS A 77 5.84 2.59 -5.66
C LYS A 77 4.46 2.26 -5.13
N TYR A 78 3.49 3.08 -5.50
CA TYR A 78 2.10 2.79 -5.20
C TYR A 78 1.18 3.24 -6.33
N TRP A 79 0.03 2.59 -6.41
CA TRP A 79 -1.06 2.94 -7.32
C TRP A 79 -2.39 2.86 -6.60
N THR A 80 -3.25 3.83 -6.89
CA THR A 80 -4.64 3.84 -6.42
C THR A 80 -5.57 3.47 -7.57
N TYR A 81 -6.52 2.58 -7.35
CA TYR A 81 -7.45 2.12 -8.38
C TYR A 81 -8.82 1.72 -7.79
N HIS A 82 -9.83 1.58 -8.64
CA HIS A 82 -11.12 1.01 -8.25
C HIS A 82 -11.00 -0.52 -8.14
N HIS A 83 -11.20 -1.08 -6.94
CA HIS A 83 -10.99 -2.51 -6.71
C HIS A 83 -12.22 -3.34 -7.06
N ASP A 84 -13.37 -2.91 -6.53
CA ASP A 84 -14.69 -3.50 -6.69
C ASP A 84 -15.77 -2.39 -6.59
N GLN A 85 -17.03 -2.73 -6.33
CA GLN A 85 -18.12 -1.75 -6.22
C GLN A 85 -18.04 -0.88 -4.96
N GLU A 86 -17.50 -1.41 -3.86
CA GLU A 86 -17.52 -0.82 -2.52
C GLU A 86 -16.18 -0.22 -2.10
N HIS A 87 -15.07 -0.64 -2.73
CA HIS A 87 -13.71 -0.30 -2.33
C HIS A 87 -12.89 0.40 -3.41
N TYR A 88 -12.15 1.43 -2.98
CA TYR A 88 -10.88 1.81 -3.61
C TYR A 88 -9.77 0.92 -3.07
N ALA A 89 -8.72 0.73 -3.86
CA ALA A 89 -7.51 0.08 -3.39
C ALA A 89 -6.27 0.94 -3.61
N ILE A 90 -5.31 0.81 -2.68
CA ILE A 90 -3.92 1.20 -2.89
C ILE A 90 -3.10 -0.08 -2.86
N VAL A 91 -2.20 -0.26 -3.82
CA VAL A 91 -1.15 -1.27 -3.73
C VAL A 91 0.19 -0.57 -3.56
N LEU A 92 1.01 -1.03 -2.61
CA LEU A 92 2.35 -0.53 -2.33
C LEU A 92 3.36 -1.64 -2.53
N ILE A 93 4.45 -1.39 -3.26
CA ILE A 93 5.50 -2.38 -3.53
C ILE A 93 6.86 -1.68 -3.64
N SER A 94 7.94 -2.35 -3.25
CA SER A 94 9.28 -1.79 -3.46
C SER A 94 9.60 -1.71 -4.96
N ASN A 95 10.27 -0.65 -5.38
CA ASN A 95 10.69 -0.48 -6.78
C ASN A 95 11.68 -1.56 -7.22
N LYS A 96 12.52 -2.05 -6.29
CA LYS A 96 13.40 -3.19 -6.52
C LYS A 96 12.60 -4.44 -6.89
N THR A 97 11.61 -4.78 -6.08
CA THR A 97 10.73 -5.93 -6.32
C THR A 97 9.96 -5.79 -7.63
N LEU A 98 9.46 -4.58 -7.93
CA LEU A 98 8.76 -4.30 -9.18
C LEU A 98 9.64 -4.61 -10.39
N THR A 99 10.90 -4.18 -10.36
CA THR A 99 11.89 -4.43 -11.42
C THR A 99 12.20 -5.93 -11.54
N GLU A 100 12.34 -6.64 -10.42
CA GLU A 100 12.57 -8.09 -10.39
C GLU A 100 11.41 -8.91 -10.99
N LEU A 101 10.19 -8.39 -10.91
CA LEU A 101 9.00 -8.99 -11.52
C LEU A 101 8.86 -8.70 -13.02
N GLY A 102 9.70 -7.82 -13.59
CA GLY A 102 9.70 -7.49 -15.02
C GLY A 102 8.64 -6.46 -15.44
N PHE A 103 8.17 -5.63 -14.49
CA PHE A 103 7.30 -4.49 -14.76
C PHE A 103 8.09 -3.21 -15.05
#